data_AF-A0A8T4GS23-F1
#
_entry.id   AF-A0A8T4GS23-F1
#
_cell.length_a   1.000
_cell.length_b   1.000
_cell.length_c   1.000
_cell.angle_alpha   90.00
_cell.angle_beta   90.00
_cell.angle_gamma   90.00
#
_symmetry.space_group_name_H-M   'P 1'
#
loop_
_entity.id
_entity.type
_entity.pdbx_description
1 polymer ?
#
loop_
_entity_poly.entity_id
_entity_poly.type
_entity_poly.pdbx_seq_one_letter_code
_entity_poly.pdbx_strand_id
1 'polypeptide(L)'
;MRRLLVVVLAVLAVLTALSPAIAVAGQADGSGSWSYEELSERGQQIEGQDPSSRYLGDDGMVYVAYEETNFIKEMSDVNSPEWAIDKVVTPGQTIDTNEVTFHFSRTQNAPTEDIVIHVVQWEEGTRTIGEGNETRTEPAALNQTHRSKEATLNGGGDTVTVSLPNTDEKKMVSIWIEGYSEARWVAPHDPVATTNSLPFGDNWASFLAWASTRFFAVVFIGVPLAIFGGFRAVDAVGAPPGKGLAWWIMVPGFLAYMAGYLYLGRIADLIVTAPYSLSLVAVGMAFIATTEYAETTKSVALEQVTTEGSTNALGEDVPDVVHETATKFDVVPDGSKLKLVKKGSLKKWLLVALTDAEWPVLDLSDMESRVELHNDSSEGSKVADAKIYVAEEEGDLLEVQWPSLDVGLSNLKETRDELPDGSENIDPEDVEVPDTVGDGWSKDRLSAAFAAWAFVSLIASLVVGVGTQAAAVGTIGAAYSSSQVRSGWAHIRFAPGMASKAKAIRVSEKHENTVAETFEELESDDSEHEEELAQTIMSLMDSREKDQKRILDRLLGLGSVRDDQREDPGNARGDTRAAADGGKESDRR
;
A
#
# COMPACT_ATOMS: atom_id res chain seq x y z
N MET A 1 -3.89 -15.35 -19.08
CA MET A 1 -3.31 -15.03 -17.76
C MET A 1 -3.97 -15.74 -16.57
N ARG A 2 -5.24 -16.18 -16.66
CA ARG A 2 -5.93 -16.98 -15.62
C ARG A 2 -5.06 -18.08 -14.99
N ARG A 3 -4.31 -18.86 -15.78
CA ARG A 3 -3.45 -19.93 -15.26
C ARG A 3 -2.26 -19.42 -14.43
N LEU A 4 -1.70 -18.26 -14.75
CA LEU A 4 -0.55 -17.70 -14.03
C LEU A 4 -0.99 -17.02 -12.73
N LEU A 5 -2.14 -16.34 -12.74
CA LEU A 5 -2.77 -15.79 -11.54
C LEU A 5 -3.24 -16.89 -10.59
N VAL A 6 -3.79 -18.00 -11.13
CA VAL A 6 -4.10 -19.22 -10.35
C VAL A 6 -2.85 -19.86 -9.77
N VAL A 7 -1.72 -19.88 -10.49
CA VAL A 7 -0.45 -20.43 -9.98
C VAL A 7 0.15 -19.54 -8.89
N VAL A 8 0.16 -18.21 -9.06
CA VAL A 8 0.62 -17.27 -8.01
C VAL A 8 -0.29 -17.35 -6.77
N LEU A 9 -1.61 -17.45 -6.96
CA LEU A 9 -2.58 -17.65 -5.87
C LEU A 9 -2.43 -19.02 -5.20
N ALA A 10 -2.18 -20.09 -5.95
CA ALA A 10 -1.93 -21.42 -5.40
C ALA A 10 -0.62 -21.47 -4.62
N VAL A 11 0.42 -20.77 -5.07
CA VAL A 11 1.69 -20.64 -4.35
C VAL A 11 1.49 -19.85 -3.05
N LEU A 12 0.70 -18.76 -3.07
CA LEU A 12 0.35 -18.02 -1.85
C LEU A 12 -0.45 -18.89 -0.85
N ALA A 13 -1.42 -19.68 -1.34
CA ALA A 13 -2.24 -20.57 -0.52
C ALA A 13 -1.44 -21.77 0.06
N VAL A 14 -0.45 -22.29 -0.69
CA VAL A 14 0.45 -23.34 -0.20
C VAL A 14 1.45 -22.80 0.81
N LEU A 15 1.92 -21.55 0.65
CA LEU A 15 2.79 -20.89 1.63
C LEU A 15 2.08 -20.63 2.97
N THR A 16 0.77 -20.35 2.96
CA THR A 16 -0.02 -20.23 4.21
C THR A 16 -0.29 -21.57 4.90
N ALA A 17 -0.20 -22.70 4.18
CA ALA A 17 -0.39 -24.04 4.75
C ALA A 17 0.86 -24.58 5.48
N LEU A 18 1.99 -23.87 5.44
CA LEU A 18 3.26 -24.24 6.06
C LEU A 18 3.52 -23.50 7.38
N SER A 19 2.47 -23.24 8.17
CA SER A 19 2.63 -22.79 9.55
C SER A 19 3.22 -23.95 10.38
N PRO A 20 4.47 -23.84 10.86
CA PRO A 20 5.00 -24.84 11.79
C PRO A 20 4.20 -24.75 13.09
N ALA A 21 3.61 -25.87 13.53
CA ALA A 21 3.11 -25.99 14.88
C ALA A 21 4.30 -25.79 15.84
N ILE A 22 4.37 -24.63 16.49
CA ILE A 22 5.39 -24.33 17.47
C ILE A 22 5.05 -25.13 18.72
N ALA A 23 5.83 -26.19 18.98
CA ALA A 23 5.71 -26.96 20.21
C ALA A 23 6.31 -26.13 21.36
N VAL A 24 5.46 -25.58 22.22
CA VAL A 24 5.87 -24.90 23.46
C VAL A 24 6.41 -25.96 24.43
N ALA A 25 7.66 -25.79 24.85
CA ALA A 25 8.29 -26.66 25.84
C ALA A 25 7.77 -26.29 27.24
N GLY A 26 6.96 -27.17 27.84
CA GLY A 26 6.36 -26.98 29.15
C GLY A 26 7.37 -27.14 30.30
N GLN A 27 7.41 -26.13 31.16
CA GLN A 27 8.02 -26.16 32.50
C GLN A 27 7.01 -26.80 33.48
N ALA A 28 7.47 -27.46 34.53
CA ALA A 28 6.67 -28.37 35.36
C ALA A 28 5.43 -27.73 36.01
N ASP A 29 4.25 -28.12 35.54
CA ASP A 29 2.93 -27.74 36.07
C ASP A 29 2.58 -28.59 37.30
N GLY A 30 2.34 -27.94 38.44
CA GLY A 30 1.69 -28.55 39.60
C GLY A 30 0.17 -28.51 39.43
N SER A 31 -0.48 -29.68 39.35
CA SER A 31 -1.94 -29.78 39.24
C SER A 31 -2.62 -29.65 40.60
N GLY A 32 -2.73 -28.42 41.11
CA GLY A 32 -3.77 -28.09 42.09
C GLY A 32 -5.12 -27.99 41.38
N SER A 33 -6.20 -28.49 42.00
CA SER A 33 -7.55 -28.24 41.50
C SER A 33 -8.21 -27.18 42.38
N TRP A 34 -8.29 -25.94 41.90
CA TRP A 34 -8.96 -24.85 42.60
C TRP A 34 -10.43 -24.77 42.17
N SER A 35 -11.29 -24.28 43.06
CA SER A 35 -12.71 -24.06 42.74
C SER A 35 -12.93 -22.76 41.98
N TYR A 36 -14.03 -22.64 41.22
CA TYR A 36 -14.39 -21.38 40.58
C TYR A 36 -14.59 -20.25 41.60
N GLU A 37 -15.24 -20.56 42.73
CA GLU A 37 -15.50 -19.59 43.79
C GLU A 37 -14.20 -19.06 44.40
N GLU A 38 -13.24 -19.95 44.63
CA GLU A 38 -11.90 -19.56 45.06
C GLU A 38 -11.23 -18.68 44.01
N LEU A 39 -11.12 -19.12 42.75
CA LEU A 39 -10.39 -18.36 41.73
C LEU A 39 -11.05 -17.03 41.34
N SER A 40 -12.38 -16.93 41.43
CA SER A 40 -13.12 -15.69 41.11
C SER A 40 -13.12 -14.68 42.25
N GLU A 41 -12.72 -15.07 43.46
CA GLU A 41 -12.63 -14.18 44.61
C GLU A 41 -11.61 -13.05 44.36
N ARG A 42 -11.98 -11.83 44.75
CA ARG A 42 -11.13 -10.65 44.66
C ARG A 42 -10.76 -10.16 46.05
N GLY A 43 -9.55 -9.61 46.16
CA GLY A 43 -9.06 -8.97 47.37
C GLY A 43 -9.75 -7.64 47.65
N GLN A 44 -9.49 -7.08 48.83
CA GLN A 44 -10.07 -5.80 49.26
C GLN A 44 -9.28 -4.63 48.66
N GLN A 45 -9.93 -3.88 47.75
CA GLN A 45 -9.37 -2.65 47.21
C GLN A 45 -9.29 -1.56 48.30
N ILE A 46 -8.17 -0.84 48.33
CA ILE A 46 -7.99 0.32 49.20
C ILE A 46 -8.77 1.53 48.64
N GLU A 47 -9.67 2.09 49.43
CA GLU A 47 -10.48 3.24 49.02
C GLU A 47 -9.60 4.47 48.73
N GLY A 48 -9.81 5.11 47.57
CA GLY A 48 -9.06 6.29 47.15
C GLY A 48 -7.67 6.04 46.56
N GLN A 49 -7.23 4.77 46.47
CA GLN A 49 -6.00 4.36 45.79
C GLN A 49 -6.29 3.80 44.40
N ASP A 50 -5.24 3.40 43.67
CA ASP A 50 -5.37 2.76 42.37
C ASP A 50 -6.16 1.43 42.46
N PRO A 51 -6.79 0.97 41.36
CA PRO A 51 -7.61 -0.24 41.38
C PRO A 51 -6.87 -1.55 41.72
N SER A 52 -5.54 -1.57 41.61
CA SER A 52 -4.71 -2.74 41.91
C SER A 52 -4.10 -2.69 43.32
N SER A 53 -4.19 -1.58 44.04
CA SER A 53 -3.72 -1.47 45.42
C SER A 53 -4.50 -2.38 46.39
N ARG A 54 -3.78 -3.21 47.14
CA ARG A 54 -4.28 -4.09 48.21
C ARG A 54 -3.44 -3.94 49.47
N TYR A 55 -4.04 -4.17 50.63
CA TYR A 55 -3.31 -4.21 51.89
C TYR A 55 -2.46 -5.49 51.98
N LEU A 56 -1.26 -5.34 52.55
CA LEU A 56 -0.39 -6.44 52.94
C LEU A 56 -0.44 -6.57 54.48
N GLY A 57 -1.66 -6.79 55.00
CA GLY A 57 -1.93 -6.75 56.44
C GLY A 57 -1.59 -5.39 57.06
N ASP A 58 -0.94 -5.39 58.21
CA ASP A 58 -0.50 -4.17 58.91
C ASP A 58 0.87 -3.65 58.39
N ASP A 59 1.56 -4.42 57.55
CA ASP A 59 2.97 -4.20 57.19
C ASP A 59 3.16 -3.31 55.96
N GLY A 60 2.11 -3.08 55.17
CA GLY A 60 2.16 -2.19 54.02
C GLY A 60 1.01 -2.33 53.02
N MET A 61 1.28 -1.89 51.81
CA MET A 61 0.41 -2.05 50.65
C MET A 61 1.19 -2.60 49.46
N VAL A 62 0.49 -3.24 48.55
CA VAL A 62 1.03 -3.77 47.30
C VAL A 62 0.12 -3.39 46.16
N TYR A 63 0.69 -2.96 45.04
CA TYR A 63 -0.03 -2.76 43.80
C TYR A 63 0.64 -3.55 42.68
N VAL A 64 -0.16 -3.97 41.70
CA VAL A 64 0.30 -4.76 40.56
C VAL A 64 0.20 -3.92 39.30
N ALA A 65 1.33 -3.76 38.63
CA ALA A 65 1.48 -3.06 37.37
C ALA A 65 1.87 -4.02 36.25
N TYR A 66 1.62 -3.62 35.01
CA TYR A 66 2.07 -4.34 33.83
C TYR A 66 2.43 -3.35 32.73
N GLU A 67 3.35 -3.74 31.86
CA GLU A 67 3.74 -2.91 30.72
C GLU A 67 2.72 -3.10 29.59
N GLU A 68 2.01 -2.03 29.23
CA GLU A 68 1.10 -2.03 28.08
C GLU A 68 1.90 -2.28 26.80
N THR A 69 1.49 -3.29 26.04
CA THR A 69 2.24 -3.74 24.85
C THR A 69 1.97 -2.88 23.62
N ASN A 70 0.99 -1.99 23.71
CA ASN A 70 0.64 -1.06 22.65
C ASN A 70 1.59 0.13 22.62
N PHE A 71 2.62 0.03 21.80
CA PHE A 71 3.61 1.09 21.55
C PHE A 71 3.01 2.48 21.25
N ILE A 72 1.83 2.57 20.62
CA ILE A 72 1.19 3.86 20.33
C ILE A 72 0.65 4.50 21.61
N LYS A 73 0.05 3.70 22.50
CA LYS A 73 -0.34 4.19 23.83
C LYS A 73 0.90 4.54 24.63
N GLU A 74 1.93 3.68 24.62
CA GLU A 74 3.21 3.92 25.28
C GLU A 74 3.86 5.24 24.84
N MET A 75 3.88 5.53 23.53
CA MET A 75 4.34 6.81 22.99
C MET A 75 3.48 8.01 23.42
N SER A 76 2.18 7.81 23.59
CA SER A 76 1.29 8.87 24.09
C SER A 76 1.46 9.08 25.61
N ASP A 77 1.86 8.03 26.32
CA ASP A 77 2.00 7.93 27.78
C ASP A 77 3.44 8.09 28.27
N VAL A 78 4.32 8.69 27.46
CA VAL A 78 5.71 9.03 27.85
C VAL A 78 5.76 9.92 29.10
N ASN A 79 4.66 10.62 29.42
CA ASN A 79 4.52 11.43 30.65
C ASN A 79 3.57 10.84 31.69
N SER A 80 2.98 9.68 31.45
CA SER A 80 2.03 9.07 32.38
C SER A 80 2.79 8.29 33.46
N PRO A 81 2.55 8.61 34.74
CA PRO A 81 3.26 7.97 35.83
C PRO A 81 3.02 6.45 35.83
N GLU A 82 3.95 5.68 36.38
CA GLU A 82 3.88 4.20 36.43
C GLU A 82 2.61 3.67 37.13
N TRP A 83 1.97 4.49 37.97
CA TRP A 83 0.72 4.17 38.67
C TRP A 83 -0.55 4.58 37.91
N ALA A 84 -0.44 5.04 36.66
CA ALA A 84 -1.60 5.40 35.86
C ALA A 84 -2.54 4.18 35.66
N ILE A 85 -3.85 4.42 35.61
CA ILE A 85 -4.91 3.39 35.63
C ILE A 85 -4.73 2.36 34.51
N ASP A 86 -4.19 2.80 33.38
CA ASP A 86 -3.86 2.01 32.19
C ASP A 86 -2.67 1.06 32.37
N LYS A 87 -1.80 1.28 33.36
CA LYS A 87 -0.59 0.50 33.64
C LYS A 87 -0.72 -0.42 34.87
N VAL A 88 -1.90 -0.47 35.48
CA VAL A 88 -2.17 -1.28 36.68
C VAL A 88 -3.26 -2.30 36.44
N VAL A 89 -3.22 -3.41 37.18
CA VAL A 89 -4.22 -4.48 37.08
C VAL A 89 -5.56 -4.00 37.60
N THR A 90 -6.40 -3.51 36.69
CA THR A 90 -7.74 -3.00 36.99
C THR A 90 -8.82 -4.08 36.78
N PRO A 91 -9.83 -4.18 37.66
CA PRO A 91 -10.94 -5.10 37.46
C PRO A 91 -11.62 -4.96 36.08
N GLY A 92 -11.60 -6.04 35.29
CA GLY A 92 -12.21 -6.08 33.97
C GLY A 92 -11.33 -5.57 32.82
N GLN A 93 -10.15 -5.02 33.12
CA GLN A 93 -9.13 -4.70 32.13
C GLN A 93 -8.35 -5.96 31.76
N THR A 94 -8.16 -6.18 30.47
CA THR A 94 -7.38 -7.32 29.97
C THR A 94 -5.90 -7.03 30.10
N ILE A 95 -5.15 -7.93 30.73
CA ILE A 95 -3.69 -7.93 30.75
C ILE A 95 -3.22 -8.48 29.39
N ASP A 96 -2.46 -7.67 28.66
CA ASP A 96 -1.99 -7.95 27.29
C ASP A 96 -0.53 -8.40 27.23
N THR A 97 0.11 -8.58 28.38
CA THR A 97 1.50 -9.03 28.52
C THR A 97 1.61 -10.31 29.35
N ASN A 98 2.65 -11.08 29.10
CA ASN A 98 2.98 -12.30 29.84
C ASN A 98 3.71 -12.04 31.17
N GLU A 99 3.85 -10.79 31.62
CA GLU A 99 4.54 -10.47 32.88
C GLU A 99 3.84 -9.36 33.66
N VAL A 100 3.81 -9.49 34.98
CA VAL A 100 3.30 -8.45 35.89
C VAL A 100 4.35 -8.11 36.93
N THR A 101 4.43 -6.84 37.31
CA THR A 101 5.36 -6.34 38.31
C THR A 101 4.59 -5.92 39.55
N PHE A 102 4.95 -6.51 40.68
CA PHE A 102 4.44 -6.15 41.99
C PHE A 102 5.33 -5.07 42.58
N HIS A 103 4.71 -4.01 43.06
CA HIS A 103 5.37 -2.93 43.76
C HIS A 103 4.92 -2.95 45.21
N PHE A 104 5.86 -3.23 46.11
CA PHE A 104 5.61 -3.34 47.54
C PHE A 104 5.98 -2.03 48.23
N SER A 105 5.02 -1.43 48.93
CA SER A 105 5.25 -0.27 49.79
C SER A 105 5.06 -0.69 51.24
N ARG A 106 6.17 -0.96 51.94
CA ARG A 106 6.18 -1.43 53.34
C ARG A 106 6.68 -0.33 54.29
N THR A 107 6.32 -0.43 55.56
CA THR A 107 6.81 0.52 56.58
C THR A 107 8.34 0.44 56.74
N GLN A 108 8.99 1.55 57.13
CA GLN A 108 10.46 1.63 57.23
C GLN A 108 11.12 0.56 58.14
N ASN A 109 10.36 -0.05 59.05
CA ASN A 109 10.87 -1.03 60.01
C ASN A 109 10.28 -2.44 59.77
N ALA A 110 9.65 -2.68 58.62
CA ALA A 110 9.11 -4.00 58.30
C ALA A 110 10.23 -5.06 58.25
N PRO A 111 10.05 -6.23 58.88
CA PRO A 111 11.05 -7.29 58.87
C PRO A 111 11.22 -7.86 57.46
N THR A 112 12.40 -8.45 57.19
CA THR A 112 12.58 -9.27 55.99
C THR A 112 11.59 -10.42 56.00
N GLU A 113 10.91 -10.64 54.88
CA GLU A 113 9.83 -11.61 54.78
C GLU A 113 9.89 -12.34 53.44
N ASP A 114 9.79 -13.66 53.49
CA ASP A 114 9.66 -14.50 52.30
C ASP A 114 8.17 -14.67 51.97
N ILE A 115 7.79 -14.27 50.77
CA ILE A 115 6.42 -14.39 50.26
C ILE A 115 6.36 -15.37 49.09
N VAL A 116 5.20 -16.02 48.94
CA VAL A 116 4.90 -16.89 47.80
C VAL A 116 3.77 -16.27 47.01
N ILE A 117 4.03 -15.91 45.76
CA ILE A 117 3.03 -15.36 44.85
C ILE A 117 2.50 -16.51 44.00
N HIS A 118 1.17 -16.71 44.00
CA HIS A 118 0.49 -17.70 43.18
C HIS A 118 -0.18 -17.01 41.99
N VAL A 119 0.00 -17.60 40.81
CA VAL A 119 -0.66 -17.20 39.57
C VAL A 119 -1.36 -18.42 39.01
N VAL A 120 -2.68 -18.37 38.93
CA VAL A 120 -3.50 -19.42 38.32
C VAL A 120 -4.25 -18.86 37.13
N GLN A 121 -3.99 -19.42 35.96
CA GLN A 121 -4.72 -19.14 34.73
C GLN A 121 -5.82 -20.20 34.55
N TRP A 122 -7.02 -19.78 34.16
CA TRP A 122 -8.17 -20.67 34.03
C TRP A 122 -9.18 -20.16 32.98
N GLU A 123 -9.98 -21.08 32.47
CA GLU A 123 -11.08 -20.78 31.54
C GLU A 123 -12.42 -20.79 32.29
N GLU A 124 -13.22 -19.74 32.10
CA GLU A 124 -14.58 -19.70 32.63
C GLU A 124 -15.47 -20.63 31.82
N GLY A 125 -16.03 -21.64 32.49
CA GLY A 125 -16.95 -22.58 31.88
C GLY A 125 -18.07 -22.97 32.83
N THR A 126 -18.87 -23.93 32.40
CA THR A 126 -19.93 -24.51 33.23
C THR A 126 -19.75 -26.02 33.31
N ARG A 127 -19.91 -26.59 34.50
CA ARG A 127 -19.96 -28.05 34.70
C ARG A 127 -21.37 -28.47 35.10
N THR A 128 -21.81 -29.60 34.59
CA THR A 128 -23.07 -30.23 35.03
C THR A 128 -22.76 -31.19 36.16
N ILE A 129 -23.27 -30.92 37.36
CA ILE A 129 -23.18 -31.81 38.52
C ILE A 129 -24.50 -32.55 38.64
N GLY A 130 -24.44 -33.88 38.71
CA GLY A 130 -25.60 -34.71 39.03
C GLY A 130 -25.64 -34.99 40.52
N GLU A 131 -26.61 -34.42 41.23
CA GLU A 131 -26.95 -34.82 42.60
C GLU A 131 -28.26 -35.62 42.58
N GLY A 132 -28.15 -36.95 42.56
CA GLY A 132 -29.31 -37.84 42.47
C GLY A 132 -30.01 -37.78 41.11
N ASN A 133 -31.31 -37.46 41.09
CA ASN A 133 -32.13 -37.34 39.87
C ASN A 133 -32.12 -35.93 39.24
N GLU A 134 -31.41 -34.97 39.84
CA GLU A 134 -31.36 -33.58 39.35
C GLU A 134 -29.97 -33.24 38.80
N THR A 135 -29.93 -32.67 37.60
CA THR A 135 -28.72 -32.13 36.98
C THR A 135 -28.70 -30.61 37.15
N ARG A 136 -27.71 -30.08 37.88
CA ARG A 136 -27.49 -28.64 38.02
C ARG A 136 -26.26 -28.20 37.24
N THR A 137 -26.38 -27.12 36.49
CA THR A 137 -25.25 -26.45 35.84
C THR A 137 -24.67 -25.41 36.79
N GLU A 138 -23.38 -25.55 37.12
CA GLU A 138 -22.66 -24.63 38.00
C GLU A 138 -21.43 -24.04 37.28
N PRO A 139 -21.04 -22.79 37.55
CA PRO A 139 -19.82 -22.21 37.01
C PRO A 139 -18.61 -23.02 37.49
N ALA A 140 -17.64 -23.22 36.59
CA ALA A 140 -16.45 -24.00 36.82
C ALA A 140 -15.24 -23.32 36.19
N ALA A 141 -14.11 -23.35 36.89
CA ALA A 141 -12.83 -22.99 36.33
C ALA A 141 -12.24 -24.22 35.64
N LEU A 142 -12.15 -24.17 34.32
CA LEU A 142 -11.62 -25.24 33.48
C LEU A 142 -10.15 -24.95 33.11
N ASN A 143 -9.43 -25.99 32.67
CA ASN A 143 -8.08 -25.88 32.09
C ASN A 143 -7.12 -25.00 32.91
N GLN A 144 -6.98 -25.33 34.20
CA GLN A 144 -6.22 -24.54 35.16
C GLN A 144 -4.72 -24.79 34.99
N THR A 145 -3.93 -23.71 34.92
CA THR A 145 -2.47 -23.74 34.90
C THR A 145 -1.96 -22.90 36.06
N HIS A 146 -1.12 -23.48 36.91
CA HIS A 146 -0.60 -22.81 38.11
C HIS A 146 0.90 -22.60 38.07
N ARG A 147 1.31 -21.41 38.48
CA ARG A 147 2.71 -21.07 38.76
C ARG A 147 2.80 -20.42 40.13
N SER A 148 3.88 -20.70 40.83
CA SER A 148 4.27 -19.99 42.05
C SER A 148 5.63 -19.33 41.88
N LYS A 149 5.81 -18.19 42.53
CA LYS A 149 7.08 -17.46 42.59
C LYS A 149 7.37 -17.09 44.03
N GLU A 150 8.46 -17.61 44.56
CA GLU A 150 9.00 -17.19 45.85
C GLU A 150 9.80 -15.89 45.67
N ALA A 151 9.61 -14.95 46.59
CA ALA A 151 10.35 -13.69 46.62
C ALA A 151 10.61 -13.25 48.06
N THR A 152 11.78 -12.64 48.31
CA THR A 152 12.15 -12.10 49.62
C THR A 152 12.01 -10.58 49.59
N LEU A 153 11.17 -10.04 50.47
CA LEU A 153 10.97 -8.62 50.68
C LEU A 153 11.97 -8.12 51.74
N ASN A 154 12.86 -7.20 51.36
CA ASN A 154 13.94 -6.67 52.17
C ASN A 154 13.68 -5.26 52.72
N GLY A 155 12.66 -4.54 52.24
CA GLY A 155 12.40 -3.17 52.68
C GLY A 155 11.09 -2.54 52.19
N GLY A 156 11.06 -1.21 52.22
CA GLY A 156 9.84 -0.41 52.00
C GLY A 156 9.44 -0.16 50.55
N GLY A 157 10.21 -0.62 49.56
CA GLY A 157 10.04 -0.27 48.15
C GLY A 157 10.53 -1.36 47.19
N ASP A 158 10.29 -2.63 47.51
CA ASP A 158 10.74 -3.75 46.70
C ASP A 158 9.84 -3.98 45.49
N THR A 159 10.42 -4.50 44.41
CA THR A 159 9.70 -4.87 43.19
C THR A 159 9.93 -6.33 42.84
N VAL A 160 8.87 -7.05 42.48
CA VAL A 160 8.94 -8.46 42.08
C VAL A 160 8.20 -8.65 40.76
N THR A 161 8.91 -9.09 39.73
CA THR A 161 8.29 -9.45 38.44
C THR A 161 7.93 -10.93 38.42
N VAL A 162 6.70 -11.21 37.99
CA VAL A 162 6.13 -12.56 37.92
C VAL A 162 5.62 -12.81 36.51
N SER A 163 6.13 -13.85 35.86
CA SER A 163 5.69 -14.26 34.52
C SER A 163 4.36 -15.01 34.60
N LEU A 164 3.38 -14.55 33.84
CA LEU A 164 2.10 -15.21 33.60
C LEU A 164 2.28 -16.42 32.66
N PRO A 165 1.41 -17.44 32.71
CA PRO A 165 1.42 -18.53 31.75
C PRO A 165 1.00 -18.04 30.36
N ASN A 166 1.76 -18.37 29.31
CA ASN A 166 1.37 -18.03 27.93
C ASN A 166 0.03 -18.69 27.57
N THR A 167 -0.78 -17.99 26.78
CA THR A 167 -2.04 -18.51 26.23
C THR A 167 -2.31 -17.89 24.87
N ASP A 168 -2.83 -18.69 23.95
CA ASP A 168 -3.25 -18.22 22.62
C ASP A 168 -4.70 -17.70 22.60
N GLU A 169 -5.44 -17.95 23.69
CA GLU A 169 -6.83 -17.53 23.85
C GLU A 169 -6.98 -16.71 25.12
N LYS A 170 -7.98 -15.82 25.13
CA LYS A 170 -8.36 -15.04 26.31
C LYS A 170 -8.75 -15.97 27.46
N LYS A 171 -7.98 -15.95 28.54
CA LYS A 171 -8.24 -16.69 29.78
C LYS A 171 -8.41 -15.74 30.95
N MET A 172 -8.89 -16.24 32.08
CA MET A 172 -8.88 -15.49 33.34
C MET A 172 -7.59 -15.81 34.09
N VAL A 173 -6.99 -14.82 34.73
CA VAL A 173 -5.84 -14.99 35.62
C VAL A 173 -6.20 -14.51 37.01
N SER A 174 -5.95 -15.38 37.99
CA SER A 174 -6.11 -15.11 39.41
C SER A 174 -4.75 -15.11 40.06
N ILE A 175 -4.44 -14.02 40.75
CA ILE A 175 -3.13 -13.75 41.32
C ILE A 175 -3.33 -13.47 42.82
N TRP A 176 -2.55 -14.10 43.69
CA TRP A 176 -2.61 -13.82 45.12
C TRP A 176 -1.28 -14.06 45.82
N ILE A 177 -1.12 -13.47 47.00
CA ILE A 177 0.04 -13.66 47.87
C ILE A 177 -0.35 -14.61 49.01
N GLU A 178 0.40 -15.69 49.20
CA GLU A 178 0.18 -16.64 50.29
C GLU A 178 0.29 -15.91 51.65
N GLY A 179 -0.66 -16.19 52.55
CA GLY A 179 -0.74 -15.52 53.85
C GLY A 179 -1.54 -14.21 53.87
N TYR A 180 -1.87 -13.63 52.72
CA TYR A 180 -2.57 -12.34 52.60
C TYR A 180 -3.85 -12.46 51.77
N SER A 181 -4.97 -12.80 52.41
CA SER A 181 -6.26 -12.99 51.72
C SER A 181 -6.78 -11.72 51.01
N GLU A 182 -6.40 -10.55 51.50
CA GLU A 182 -6.76 -9.26 50.89
C GLU A 182 -5.92 -8.94 49.64
N ALA A 183 -4.74 -9.55 49.49
CA ALA A 183 -3.83 -9.33 48.36
C ALA A 183 -4.15 -10.31 47.21
N ARG A 184 -5.33 -10.10 46.59
CA ARG A 184 -5.85 -10.94 45.50
C ARG A 184 -6.39 -10.12 44.33
N TRP A 185 -6.04 -10.54 43.12
CA TRP A 185 -6.43 -9.92 41.85
C TRP A 185 -7.01 -10.95 40.91
N VAL A 186 -8.00 -10.54 40.13
CA VAL A 186 -8.60 -11.35 39.08
C VAL A 186 -8.83 -10.47 37.86
N ALA A 187 -8.17 -10.81 36.75
CA ALA A 187 -8.25 -10.07 35.51
C ALA A 187 -8.30 -11.03 34.31
N PRO A 188 -8.93 -10.64 33.19
CA PRO A 188 -8.71 -11.32 31.92
C PRO A 188 -7.25 -11.18 31.47
N HIS A 189 -6.70 -12.24 30.88
CA HIS A 189 -5.36 -12.31 30.30
C HIS A 189 -5.49 -12.75 28.84
N ASP A 190 -5.00 -11.91 27.92
CA ASP A 190 -5.04 -12.12 26.47
C ASP A 190 -3.74 -11.54 25.90
N PRO A 191 -2.60 -12.25 26.10
CA PRO A 191 -1.30 -11.71 25.78
C PRO A 191 -1.16 -11.53 24.27
N VAL A 192 -0.64 -10.38 23.84
CA VAL A 192 -0.33 -10.18 22.42
C VAL A 192 0.86 -11.06 22.02
N ALA A 193 0.90 -11.53 20.77
CA ALA A 193 1.96 -12.45 20.33
C ALA A 193 3.38 -11.90 20.49
N THR A 194 3.57 -10.58 20.54
CA THR A 194 4.88 -9.95 20.78
C THR A 194 5.44 -10.21 22.17
N THR A 195 4.61 -10.61 23.13
CA THR A 195 5.06 -10.96 24.50
C THR A 195 5.40 -12.42 24.68
N ASN A 196 5.17 -13.25 23.66
CA ASN A 196 5.61 -14.65 23.69
C ASN A 196 7.12 -14.71 23.54
N SER A 197 7.75 -15.64 24.28
CA SER A 197 9.16 -15.94 24.14
C SER A 197 9.48 -16.26 22.68
N LEU A 198 10.34 -15.47 22.06
CA LEU A 198 10.68 -15.62 20.65
C LEU A 198 11.37 -16.97 20.43
N PRO A 199 11.13 -17.65 19.29
CA PRO A 199 11.65 -19.00 19.04
C PRO A 199 13.19 -19.07 18.94
N PHE A 200 13.85 -17.91 18.96
CA PHE A 200 15.29 -17.76 18.90
C PHE A 200 15.93 -17.30 20.23
N GLY A 201 15.13 -17.11 21.29
CA GLY A 201 15.56 -16.57 22.58
C GLY A 201 16.17 -15.16 22.48
N ASP A 202 17.00 -14.78 23.44
CA ASP A 202 17.61 -13.43 23.51
C ASP A 202 18.88 -13.28 22.66
N ASN A 203 19.11 -14.18 21.69
CA ASN A 203 20.33 -14.20 20.89
C ASN A 203 20.12 -13.59 19.49
N TRP A 204 20.83 -12.49 19.22
CA TRP A 204 20.82 -11.81 17.92
C TRP A 204 21.23 -12.71 16.74
N ALA A 205 22.16 -13.66 16.95
CA ALA A 205 22.58 -14.59 15.90
C ALA A 205 21.45 -15.56 15.51
N SER A 206 20.71 -16.06 16.50
CA SER A 206 19.54 -16.92 16.29
C SER A 206 18.40 -16.13 15.62
N PHE A 207 18.18 -14.88 16.01
CA PHE A 207 17.26 -13.96 15.34
C PHE A 207 17.64 -13.78 13.86
N LEU A 208 18.89 -13.43 13.56
CA LEU A 208 19.35 -13.22 12.19
C LEU A 208 19.22 -14.49 11.34
N ALA A 209 19.54 -15.66 11.88
CA ALA A 209 19.38 -16.93 11.16
C ALA A 209 17.89 -17.23 10.87
N TRP A 210 17.02 -17.03 11.87
CA TRP A 210 15.58 -17.19 11.72
C TRP A 210 15.00 -16.19 10.71
N ALA A 211 15.31 -14.90 10.87
CA ALA A 211 14.88 -13.83 10.01
C ALA A 211 15.42 -14.02 8.59
N SER A 212 16.68 -14.41 8.43
CA SER A 212 17.25 -14.64 7.11
C SER A 212 16.57 -15.77 6.37
N THR A 213 16.30 -16.87 7.07
CA THR A 213 15.65 -18.03 6.45
C THR A 213 14.19 -17.75 6.11
N ARG A 214 13.46 -16.99 6.95
CA ARG A 214 12.02 -16.74 6.75
C ARG A 214 11.75 -15.51 5.90
N PHE A 215 12.46 -14.43 6.17
CA PHE A 215 12.29 -13.16 5.47
C PHE A 215 13.09 -13.14 4.16
N PHE A 216 14.42 -13.30 4.22
CA PHE A 216 15.26 -13.14 3.04
C PHE A 216 15.04 -14.24 2.01
N ALA A 217 14.79 -15.50 2.40
CA ALA A 217 14.52 -16.55 1.41
C ALA A 217 13.30 -16.22 0.52
N VAL A 218 12.22 -15.71 1.13
CA VAL A 218 11.02 -15.28 0.40
C VAL A 218 11.32 -14.06 -0.48
N VAL A 219 12.11 -13.10 0.00
CA VAL A 219 12.51 -11.92 -0.79
C VAL A 219 13.42 -12.32 -1.97
N PHE A 220 14.43 -13.15 -1.74
CA PHE A 220 15.39 -13.58 -2.78
C PHE A 220 14.73 -14.32 -3.93
N ILE A 221 13.71 -15.14 -3.65
CA ILE A 221 12.96 -15.85 -4.70
C ILE A 221 11.83 -14.96 -5.24
N GLY A 222 11.11 -14.29 -4.35
CA GLY A 222 9.92 -13.53 -4.67
C GLY A 222 10.21 -12.28 -5.50
N VAL A 223 11.29 -11.55 -5.22
CA VAL A 223 11.61 -10.31 -5.95
C VAL A 223 11.90 -10.57 -7.44
N PRO A 224 12.78 -11.53 -7.84
CA PRO A 224 12.96 -11.86 -9.25
C PRO A 224 11.68 -12.32 -9.94
N LEU A 225 10.85 -13.12 -9.26
CA LEU A 225 9.54 -13.55 -9.78
C LEU A 225 8.57 -12.38 -9.95
N ALA A 226 8.57 -11.45 -9.00
CA ALA A 226 7.77 -10.23 -9.05
C ALA A 226 8.21 -9.31 -10.18
N ILE A 227 9.53 -9.14 -10.40
CA ILE A 227 10.06 -8.36 -11.53
C ILE A 227 9.64 -9.01 -12.86
N PHE A 228 9.86 -10.32 -13.01
CA PHE A 228 9.44 -11.05 -14.21
C PHE A 228 7.92 -10.97 -14.44
N GLY A 229 7.14 -11.12 -13.37
CA GLY A 229 5.69 -10.98 -13.40
C GLY A 229 5.25 -9.56 -13.75
N GLY A 230 5.97 -8.54 -13.27
CA GLY A 230 5.72 -7.13 -13.54
C GLY A 230 5.92 -6.78 -15.01
N PHE A 231 7.05 -7.19 -15.61
CA PHE A 231 7.26 -7.06 -17.05
C PHE A 231 6.17 -7.76 -17.84
N ARG A 232 5.87 -9.02 -17.51
CA ARG A 232 4.82 -9.78 -18.19
C ARG A 232 3.44 -9.13 -18.07
N ALA A 233 3.12 -8.54 -16.92
CA ALA A 233 1.87 -7.83 -16.71
C ALA A 233 1.82 -6.54 -17.54
N VAL A 234 2.92 -5.78 -17.61
CA VAL A 234 2.99 -4.57 -18.45
C VAL A 234 3.00 -4.91 -19.94
N ASP A 235 3.60 -6.01 -20.38
CA ASP A 235 3.53 -6.47 -21.76
C ASP A 235 2.10 -6.88 -22.14
N ALA A 236 1.43 -7.57 -21.22
CA ALA A 236 0.05 -8.01 -21.40
C ALA A 236 -0.95 -6.85 -21.43
N VAL A 237 -0.78 -5.89 -20.52
CA VAL A 237 -1.63 -4.70 -20.43
C VAL A 237 -1.18 -3.64 -21.43
N GLY A 238 0.03 -3.69 -21.93
CA GLY A 238 0.58 -2.70 -22.85
C GLY A 238 0.96 -1.34 -22.23
N ALA A 239 0.69 -1.08 -20.94
CA ALA A 239 1.13 0.16 -20.31
C ALA A 239 1.35 0.02 -18.80
N PRO A 240 2.16 0.90 -18.20
CA PRO A 240 2.29 1.02 -16.75
C PRO A 240 1.02 1.64 -16.11
N PRO A 241 0.79 1.43 -14.79
CA PRO A 241 -0.32 2.04 -14.08
C PRO A 241 -0.22 3.57 -14.02
N GLY A 242 1.02 4.11 -14.00
CA GLY A 242 1.33 5.53 -14.12
C GLY A 242 0.93 6.38 -12.92
N LYS A 243 0.86 5.80 -11.71
CA LYS A 243 0.63 6.56 -10.48
C LYS A 243 1.92 7.06 -9.83
N GLY A 244 3.06 6.52 -10.29
CA GLY A 244 4.36 6.79 -9.70
C GLY A 244 4.55 6.07 -8.37
N LEU A 245 5.81 5.76 -8.05
CA LEU A 245 6.15 4.98 -6.86
C LEU A 245 5.72 5.64 -5.54
N ALA A 246 5.74 6.97 -5.48
CA ALA A 246 5.34 7.71 -4.28
C ALA A 246 3.88 7.45 -3.88
N TRP A 247 2.97 7.34 -4.86
CA TRP A 247 1.56 7.05 -4.59
C TRP A 247 1.39 5.66 -3.95
N TRP A 248 2.15 4.67 -4.44
CA TRP A 248 2.16 3.30 -3.94
C TRP A 248 2.84 3.12 -2.58
N ILE A 249 3.65 4.09 -2.15
CA ILE A 249 4.20 4.11 -0.78
C ILE A 249 3.22 4.83 0.14
N MET A 250 2.71 6.00 -0.27
CA MET A 250 1.88 6.84 0.59
C MET A 250 0.51 6.21 0.90
N VAL A 251 -0.21 5.68 -0.10
CA VAL A 251 -1.56 5.16 0.13
C VAL A 251 -1.54 3.86 0.94
N PRO A 252 -0.82 2.81 0.54
CA PRO A 252 -0.65 1.61 1.37
C PRO A 252 0.02 1.89 2.71
N GLY A 253 1.00 2.79 2.78
CA GLY A 253 1.65 3.18 4.03
C GLY A 253 0.68 3.85 5.00
N PHE A 254 -0.17 4.76 4.51
CA PHE A 254 -1.24 5.37 5.31
C PHE A 254 -2.29 4.34 5.77
N LEU A 255 -2.69 3.43 4.89
CA LEU A 255 -3.62 2.34 5.25
C LEU A 255 -3.01 1.38 6.27
N ALA A 256 -1.73 1.02 6.12
CA ALA A 256 -0.99 0.20 7.07
C ALA A 256 -0.82 0.89 8.42
N TYR A 257 -0.55 2.21 8.42
CA TYR A 257 -0.54 3.03 9.63
C TYR A 257 -1.90 3.03 10.33
N MET A 258 -2.99 3.26 9.58
CA MET A 258 -4.34 3.21 10.15
C MET A 258 -4.72 1.82 10.67
N ALA A 259 -4.33 0.76 9.96
CA ALA A 259 -4.54 -0.61 10.40
C ALA A 259 -3.72 -0.92 11.65
N GLY A 260 -2.46 -0.46 11.73
CA GLY A 260 -1.60 -0.52 12.92
C GLY A 260 -2.24 0.19 14.10
N TYR A 261 -2.78 1.39 13.89
CA TYR A 261 -3.45 2.15 14.93
C TYR A 261 -4.71 1.45 15.47
N LEU A 262 -5.54 0.88 14.60
CA LEU A 262 -6.83 0.28 14.99
C LEU A 262 -6.73 -1.20 15.40
N TYR A 263 -5.70 -1.93 14.94
CA TYR A 263 -5.59 -3.38 15.05
C TYR A 263 -4.18 -3.86 15.43
N LEU A 264 -3.43 -3.08 16.21
CA LEU A 264 -2.02 -3.37 16.52
C LEU A 264 -1.80 -4.81 17.03
N GLY A 265 -2.59 -5.26 18.02
CA GLY A 265 -2.46 -6.61 18.58
C GLY A 265 -2.58 -7.69 17.50
N ARG A 266 -3.53 -7.56 16.57
CA ARG A 266 -3.69 -8.52 15.46
C ARG A 266 -2.59 -8.44 14.42
N ILE A 267 -2.04 -7.25 14.18
CA ILE A 267 -0.92 -7.10 13.25
C ILE A 267 0.35 -7.69 13.87
N ALA A 268 0.55 -7.51 15.16
CA ALA A 268 1.61 -8.17 15.92
C ALA A 268 1.48 -9.70 15.81
N ASP A 269 0.28 -10.23 16.07
CA ASP A 269 -0.01 -11.66 15.87
C ASP A 269 0.28 -12.10 14.43
N LEU A 270 -0.18 -11.35 13.43
CA LEU A 270 0.07 -11.66 12.03
C LEU A 270 1.57 -11.67 11.69
N ILE A 271 2.35 -10.73 12.20
CA ILE A 271 3.80 -10.66 11.96
C ILE A 271 4.52 -11.82 12.65
N VAL A 272 4.13 -12.16 13.87
CA VAL A 272 4.73 -13.27 14.64
C VAL A 272 4.35 -14.63 14.04
N THR A 273 3.07 -14.84 13.73
CA THR A 273 2.56 -16.09 13.15
C THR A 273 2.97 -16.26 11.69
N ALA A 274 2.97 -15.18 10.91
CA ALA A 274 3.29 -15.17 9.49
C ALA A 274 4.40 -14.15 9.16
N PRO A 275 5.66 -14.42 9.58
CA PRO A 275 6.77 -13.48 9.37
C PRO A 275 7.12 -13.21 7.90
N TYR A 276 6.69 -14.10 7.00
CA TYR A 276 6.80 -13.90 5.56
C TYR A 276 5.90 -12.78 5.03
N SER A 277 4.90 -12.32 5.79
CA SER A 277 4.03 -11.21 5.41
C SER A 277 4.83 -9.93 5.13
N LEU A 278 5.83 -9.63 5.95
CA LEU A 278 6.75 -8.50 5.74
C LEU A 278 7.55 -8.66 4.44
N SER A 279 7.98 -9.89 4.10
CA SER A 279 8.65 -10.17 2.82
C SER A 279 7.72 -9.95 1.64
N LEU A 280 6.45 -10.33 1.75
CA LEU A 280 5.46 -10.13 0.69
C LEU A 280 5.25 -8.64 0.40
N VAL A 281 5.39 -7.75 1.40
CA VAL A 281 5.40 -6.30 1.16
C VAL A 281 6.56 -5.89 0.26
N ALA A 282 7.77 -6.36 0.54
CA ALA A 282 8.94 -6.07 -0.30
C ALA A 282 8.81 -6.65 -1.71
N VAL A 283 8.30 -7.88 -1.84
CA VAL A 283 8.02 -8.53 -3.14
C VAL A 283 6.95 -7.77 -3.92
N GLY A 284 5.86 -7.36 -3.26
CA GLY A 284 4.80 -6.55 -3.86
C GLY A 284 5.30 -5.18 -4.32
N MET A 285 6.15 -4.52 -3.51
CA MET A 285 6.79 -3.26 -3.88
C MET A 285 7.71 -3.42 -5.09
N ALA A 286 8.45 -4.53 -5.19
CA ALA A 286 9.28 -4.81 -6.37
C ALA A 286 8.42 -5.03 -7.63
N PHE A 287 7.30 -5.76 -7.52
CA PHE A 287 6.33 -5.91 -8.61
C PHE A 287 5.81 -4.53 -9.06
N ILE A 288 5.32 -3.73 -8.11
CA ILE A 288 4.76 -2.40 -8.37
C ILE A 288 5.81 -1.49 -9.03
N ALA A 289 7.02 -1.43 -8.48
CA ALA A 289 8.11 -0.63 -9.04
C ALA A 289 8.41 -1.05 -10.47
N THR A 290 8.50 -2.36 -10.74
CA THR A 290 8.71 -2.86 -12.10
C THR A 290 7.57 -2.46 -13.02
N THR A 291 6.31 -2.58 -12.58
CA THR A 291 5.16 -2.19 -13.41
C THR A 291 5.07 -0.70 -13.66
N GLU A 292 5.58 0.16 -12.78
CA GLU A 292 5.59 1.61 -12.97
C GLU A 292 6.74 2.07 -13.87
N TYR A 293 7.92 1.44 -13.80
CA TYR A 293 9.10 1.83 -14.58
C TYR A 293 9.22 1.14 -15.95
N ALA A 294 8.42 0.10 -16.21
CA ALA A 294 8.42 -0.53 -17.52
C ALA A 294 7.74 0.38 -18.57
N GLU A 295 8.54 0.92 -19.49
CA GLU A 295 8.07 1.72 -20.62
C GLU A 295 7.90 0.83 -21.87
N THR A 296 6.65 0.46 -22.18
CA THR A 296 6.30 -0.35 -23.37
C THR A 296 5.50 0.41 -24.42
N THR A 297 5.26 1.69 -24.19
CA THR A 297 4.35 2.54 -24.98
C THR A 297 5.12 3.55 -25.79
N LYS A 298 4.65 3.83 -27.00
CA LYS A 298 5.13 4.90 -27.87
C LYS A 298 4.12 6.04 -27.89
N SER A 299 4.56 7.27 -28.05
CA SER A 299 3.63 8.41 -28.18
C SER A 299 3.35 8.66 -29.65
N VAL A 300 2.08 8.66 -30.05
CA VAL A 300 1.65 8.98 -31.41
C VAL A 300 0.78 10.23 -31.38
N ALA A 301 1.09 11.19 -32.24
CA ALA A 301 0.30 12.40 -32.38
C ALA A 301 -0.68 12.23 -33.56
N LEU A 302 -1.98 12.40 -33.28
CA LEU A 302 -2.99 12.60 -34.31
C LEU A 302 -3.04 14.09 -34.61
N GLU A 303 -2.64 14.49 -35.81
CA GLU A 303 -2.67 15.86 -36.28
C GLU A 303 -3.87 16.07 -37.21
N GLN A 304 -4.77 16.96 -36.80
CA GLN A 304 -5.79 17.54 -37.66
C GLN A 304 -5.23 18.81 -38.29
N VAL A 305 -5.35 18.90 -39.61
CA VAL A 305 -4.89 20.03 -40.39
C VAL A 305 -6.13 20.62 -41.07
N THR A 306 -6.54 21.81 -40.64
CA THR A 306 -7.64 22.58 -41.24
C THR A 306 -7.06 23.42 -42.37
N THR A 307 -7.56 23.23 -43.59
CA THR A 307 -7.07 23.91 -44.78
C THR A 307 -8.10 24.87 -45.35
N GLU A 308 -7.67 26.09 -45.69
CA GLU A 308 -8.47 27.07 -46.41
C GLU A 308 -7.83 27.34 -47.77
N GLY A 309 -8.64 27.56 -48.80
CA GLY A 309 -8.11 27.90 -50.13
C GLY A 309 -7.40 29.25 -50.09
N SER A 310 -6.12 29.26 -50.45
CA SER A 310 -5.29 30.46 -50.56
C SER A 310 -4.65 30.51 -51.94
N THR A 311 -4.36 31.71 -52.45
CA THR A 311 -3.67 31.84 -53.73
C THR A 311 -2.18 32.06 -53.45
N ASN A 312 -1.32 31.17 -53.98
CA ASN A 312 0.13 31.32 -53.81
C ASN A 312 0.67 32.53 -54.59
N ALA A 313 1.94 32.86 -54.39
CA ALA A 313 2.61 33.97 -55.09
C ALA A 313 2.66 33.81 -56.63
N LEU A 314 2.42 32.59 -57.14
CA LEU A 314 2.37 32.27 -58.56
C LEU A 314 0.96 32.43 -59.15
N GLY A 315 -0.05 32.79 -58.33
CA GLY A 315 -1.43 32.94 -58.77
C GLY A 315 -2.19 31.62 -58.90
N GLU A 316 -1.66 30.54 -58.35
CA GLU A 316 -2.31 29.22 -58.31
C GLU A 316 -3.03 29.04 -56.97
N ASP A 317 -4.23 28.44 -57.01
CA ASP A 317 -5.00 28.14 -55.80
C ASP A 317 -4.40 26.91 -55.10
N VAL A 318 -3.82 27.13 -53.92
CA VAL A 318 -3.24 26.10 -53.07
C VAL A 318 -3.95 26.06 -51.71
N PRO A 319 -4.18 24.87 -51.13
CA PRO A 319 -4.72 24.78 -49.78
C PRO A 319 -3.66 25.25 -48.76
N ASP A 320 -3.98 26.30 -47.99
CA ASP A 320 -3.17 26.80 -46.88
C ASP A 320 -3.69 26.26 -45.55
N VAL A 321 -2.79 25.87 -44.64
CA VAL A 321 -3.13 25.39 -43.31
C VAL A 321 -3.40 26.58 -42.40
N VAL A 322 -4.66 26.76 -42.02
CA VAL A 322 -5.11 27.82 -41.11
C VAL A 322 -4.96 27.39 -39.66
N HIS A 323 -5.22 26.11 -39.37
CA HIS A 323 -5.18 25.59 -38.01
C HIS A 323 -4.62 24.16 -37.97
N GLU A 324 -3.77 23.90 -36.98
CA GLU A 324 -3.20 22.57 -36.71
C GLU A 324 -3.49 22.21 -35.25
N THR A 325 -4.29 21.16 -35.05
CA THR A 325 -4.55 20.61 -33.72
C THR A 325 -3.92 19.22 -33.62
N ALA A 326 -3.00 19.04 -32.67
CA ALA A 326 -2.34 17.78 -32.42
C ALA A 326 -2.80 17.18 -31.09
N THR A 327 -3.40 15.99 -31.13
CA THR A 327 -3.74 15.22 -29.93
C THR A 327 -2.78 14.04 -29.77
N LYS A 328 -2.06 13.98 -28.65
CA LYS A 328 -1.12 12.89 -28.37
C LYS A 328 -1.81 11.73 -27.67
N PHE A 329 -1.56 10.52 -28.15
CA PHE A 329 -2.00 9.27 -27.55
C PHE A 329 -0.80 8.37 -27.26
N ASP A 330 -0.88 7.61 -26.17
CA ASP A 330 0.06 6.54 -25.92
C ASP A 330 -0.46 5.26 -26.60
N VAL A 331 0.39 4.62 -27.40
CA VAL A 331 0.03 3.43 -28.16
C VAL A 331 1.02 2.31 -27.95
N VAL A 332 0.53 1.09 -28.13
CA VAL A 332 1.36 -0.12 -28.18
C VAL A 332 1.24 -0.71 -29.58
N PRO A 333 2.35 -0.87 -30.31
CA PRO A 333 2.33 -1.48 -31.62
C PRO A 333 1.99 -2.97 -31.50
N ASP A 334 0.98 -3.42 -32.24
CA ASP A 334 0.57 -4.83 -32.34
C ASP A 334 0.42 -5.21 -33.83
N GLY A 335 1.57 -5.39 -34.50
CA GLY A 335 1.61 -5.64 -35.96
C GLY A 335 1.12 -4.42 -36.75
N SER A 336 0.07 -4.60 -37.56
CA SER A 336 -0.58 -3.53 -38.34
C SER A 336 -1.59 -2.71 -37.54
N LYS A 337 -1.81 -3.06 -36.26
CA LYS A 337 -2.77 -2.41 -35.40
C LYS A 337 -2.07 -1.62 -34.30
N LEU A 338 -2.66 -0.51 -33.88
CA LEU A 338 -2.20 0.28 -32.73
C LEU A 338 -3.20 0.14 -31.59
N LYS A 339 -2.77 -0.38 -30.44
CA LYS A 339 -3.59 -0.37 -29.23
C LYS A 339 -3.47 0.98 -28.56
N LEU A 340 -4.56 1.72 -28.44
CA LEU A 340 -4.61 2.97 -27.69
C LEU A 340 -4.62 2.65 -26.20
N VAL A 341 -3.70 3.24 -25.44
CA VAL A 341 -3.61 3.01 -24.00
C VAL A 341 -3.70 4.33 -23.24
N LYS A 342 -4.44 4.32 -22.12
CA LYS A 342 -4.53 5.49 -21.24
C LYS A 342 -3.57 5.34 -20.06
N LYS A 343 -2.40 5.97 -20.14
CA LYS A 343 -1.44 6.05 -19.02
C LYS A 343 -2.06 6.74 -17.79
N GLY A 344 -1.56 6.39 -16.61
CA GLY A 344 -1.94 7.04 -15.34
C GLY A 344 -3.30 6.64 -14.77
N SER A 345 -4.02 5.74 -15.45
CA SER A 345 -5.36 5.31 -15.07
C SER A 345 -5.35 3.92 -14.43
N LEU A 346 -4.95 3.82 -13.16
CA LEU A 346 -4.91 2.58 -12.37
C LEU A 346 -6.17 1.72 -12.52
N LYS A 347 -7.36 2.33 -12.52
CA LYS A 347 -8.64 1.59 -12.70
C LYS A 347 -8.67 0.80 -14.01
N LYS A 348 -8.24 1.42 -15.12
CA LYS A 348 -8.23 0.79 -16.45
C LYS A 348 -7.10 -0.22 -16.58
N TRP A 349 -5.94 0.09 -15.99
CA TRP A 349 -4.83 -0.84 -15.89
C TRP A 349 -5.25 -2.13 -15.17
N LEU A 350 -5.86 -2.01 -13.98
CA LEU A 350 -6.37 -3.17 -13.22
C LEU A 350 -7.47 -3.90 -13.98
N LEU A 351 -8.36 -3.17 -14.66
CA LEU A 351 -9.41 -3.77 -15.48
C LEU A 351 -8.79 -4.70 -16.52
N VAL A 352 -7.86 -4.21 -17.34
CA VAL A 352 -7.21 -5.02 -18.38
C VAL A 352 -6.29 -6.09 -17.79
N ALA A 353 -5.62 -5.83 -16.67
CA ALA A 353 -4.73 -6.81 -16.04
C ALA A 353 -5.47 -8.02 -15.44
N LEU A 354 -6.65 -7.78 -14.86
CA LEU A 354 -7.39 -8.79 -14.10
C LEU A 354 -8.51 -9.46 -14.90
N THR A 355 -8.96 -8.82 -15.98
CA THR A 355 -10.02 -9.33 -16.86
C THR A 355 -9.48 -9.65 -18.25
N ASP A 356 -10.34 -10.16 -19.12
CA ASP A 356 -10.02 -10.33 -20.54
C ASP A 356 -10.42 -9.08 -21.35
N ALA A 357 -10.51 -7.89 -20.72
CA ALA A 357 -10.77 -6.63 -21.41
C ALA A 357 -9.65 -6.31 -22.40
N GLU A 358 -10.01 -5.87 -23.60
CA GLU A 358 -9.03 -5.39 -24.57
C GLU A 358 -9.02 -3.86 -24.64
N TRP A 359 -7.84 -3.31 -24.90
CA TRP A 359 -7.70 -1.90 -25.22
C TRP A 359 -8.32 -1.58 -26.58
N PRO A 360 -8.79 -0.34 -26.80
CA PRO A 360 -9.24 0.11 -28.11
C PRO A 360 -8.13 -0.12 -29.14
N VAL A 361 -8.46 -0.85 -30.20
CA VAL A 361 -7.53 -1.17 -31.27
C VAL A 361 -7.84 -0.31 -32.48
N LEU A 362 -6.83 0.36 -32.99
CA LEU A 362 -6.87 1.14 -34.21
C LEU A 362 -6.30 0.32 -35.35
N ASP A 363 -7.14 -0.02 -36.31
CA ASP A 363 -6.69 -0.69 -37.52
C ASP A 363 -6.11 0.34 -38.48
N LEU A 364 -4.83 0.18 -38.81
CA LEU A 364 -4.13 1.06 -39.76
C LEU A 364 -4.04 0.44 -41.16
N SER A 365 -4.71 -0.68 -41.42
CA SER A 365 -4.63 -1.35 -42.73
C SER A 365 -5.11 -0.47 -43.90
N ASP A 366 -6.01 0.48 -43.63
CA ASP A 366 -6.53 1.43 -44.63
C ASP A 366 -5.67 2.70 -44.77
N MET A 367 -4.53 2.82 -44.07
CA MET A 367 -3.67 4.00 -44.15
C MET A 367 -2.56 3.85 -45.21
N GLU A 368 -2.71 4.55 -46.34
CA GLU A 368 -1.59 4.83 -47.26
C GLU A 368 -0.66 5.95 -46.75
N SER A 369 -1.04 6.72 -45.72
CA SER A 369 -0.42 8.03 -45.38
C SER A 369 0.46 8.05 -44.12
N ARG A 370 0.94 6.91 -43.62
CA ARG A 370 1.83 6.86 -42.44
C ARG A 370 3.18 7.50 -42.75
N VAL A 371 3.54 8.54 -42.01
CA VAL A 371 4.89 9.10 -42.01
C VAL A 371 5.56 8.70 -40.70
N GLU A 372 6.46 7.73 -40.75
CA GLU A 372 7.36 7.46 -39.62
C GLU A 372 8.36 8.60 -39.53
N LEU A 373 8.32 9.35 -38.44
CA LEU A 373 9.37 10.32 -38.16
C LEU A 373 10.55 9.55 -37.59
N HIS A 374 11.66 9.52 -38.34
CA HIS A 374 12.93 9.12 -37.76
C HIS A 374 13.38 10.23 -36.82
N ASN A 375 13.17 10.03 -35.54
CA ASN A 375 13.47 11.03 -34.51
C ASN A 375 14.98 11.03 -34.26
N ASP A 376 15.73 11.80 -35.04
CA ASP A 376 17.19 12.03 -34.86
C ASP A 376 17.46 13.22 -33.90
N SER A 377 16.46 13.62 -33.12
CA SER A 377 16.52 14.84 -32.31
C SER A 377 17.34 14.63 -31.04
N SER A 378 18.55 15.19 -31.05
CA SER A 378 19.43 15.41 -29.90
C SER A 378 18.91 16.49 -28.93
N GLU A 379 17.81 17.18 -29.25
CA GLU A 379 17.20 18.22 -28.43
C GLU A 379 15.98 17.68 -27.68
N GLY A 380 15.94 17.86 -26.36
CA GLY A 380 15.00 17.27 -25.39
C GLY A 380 13.50 17.60 -25.52
N SER A 381 13.03 17.97 -26.70
CA SER A 381 11.61 17.99 -27.05
C SER A 381 11.13 16.55 -27.28
N LYS A 382 10.20 16.06 -26.46
CA LYS A 382 9.51 14.78 -26.69
C LYS A 382 8.56 14.91 -27.89
N VAL A 383 9.14 14.97 -29.09
CA VAL A 383 8.42 14.86 -30.36
C VAL A 383 7.81 13.46 -30.41
N ALA A 384 6.54 13.36 -30.82
CA ALA A 384 5.85 12.08 -30.90
C ALA A 384 6.59 11.13 -31.87
N ASP A 385 6.64 9.84 -31.53
CA ASP A 385 7.35 8.80 -32.29
C ASP A 385 6.72 8.54 -33.66
N ALA A 386 5.44 8.89 -33.84
CA ALA A 386 4.79 8.90 -35.14
C ALA A 386 3.71 9.99 -35.21
N LYS A 387 3.42 10.46 -36.43
CA LYS A 387 2.33 11.40 -36.73
C LYS A 387 1.35 10.77 -37.70
N ILE A 388 0.06 10.94 -37.43
CA ILE A 388 -1.04 10.46 -38.27
C ILE A 388 -1.93 11.65 -38.60
N TYR A 389 -2.28 11.81 -39.88
CA TYR A 389 -3.15 12.88 -40.36
C TYR A 389 -4.61 12.45 -40.42
N VAL A 390 -5.52 13.29 -39.90
CA VAL A 390 -6.95 13.00 -39.77
C VAL A 390 -7.79 14.06 -40.53
N ALA A 391 -8.99 13.68 -40.97
CA ALA A 391 -9.85 14.51 -41.82
C ALA A 391 -10.30 15.83 -41.16
N GLU A 392 -10.53 16.84 -42.00
CA GLU A 392 -11.19 18.08 -41.63
C GLU A 392 -12.71 17.89 -41.74
N GLU A 393 -13.33 17.28 -40.72
CA GLU A 393 -14.79 17.26 -40.57
C GLU A 393 -15.18 17.79 -39.18
N GLU A 394 -16.42 18.29 -39.08
CA GLU A 394 -17.01 18.80 -37.84
C GLU A 394 -17.36 17.62 -36.91
N GLY A 395 -16.45 17.26 -36.00
CA GLY A 395 -16.62 16.16 -35.05
C GLY A 395 -15.35 15.78 -34.28
N ASP A 396 -15.48 14.89 -33.29
CA ASP A 396 -14.33 14.36 -32.56
C ASP A 396 -13.44 13.52 -33.50
N LEU A 397 -12.16 13.88 -33.59
CA LEU A 397 -11.15 13.25 -34.45
C LEU A 397 -11.01 11.73 -34.28
N LEU A 398 -11.33 11.28 -33.08
CA LEU A 398 -11.15 9.93 -32.63
C LEU A 398 -12.23 9.65 -31.60
N GLU A 399 -13.20 8.82 -31.97
CA GLU A 399 -14.16 8.30 -31.02
C GLU A 399 -13.53 7.10 -30.32
N VAL A 400 -13.16 7.27 -29.03
CA VAL A 400 -12.62 6.18 -28.20
C VAL A 400 -13.59 5.82 -27.09
N GLN A 401 -14.13 4.62 -27.17
CA GLN A 401 -14.71 3.99 -25.98
C GLN A 401 -13.61 3.22 -25.25
N TRP A 402 -13.26 3.69 -24.06
CA TRP A 402 -12.29 3.00 -23.22
C TRP A 402 -12.90 1.78 -22.54
N PRO A 403 -12.08 0.75 -22.21
CA PRO A 403 -12.58 -0.39 -21.46
C PRO A 403 -13.14 0.09 -20.13
N SER A 404 -14.34 -0.41 -19.81
CA SER A 404 -15.07 -0.02 -18.62
C SER A 404 -15.68 -1.25 -17.96
N LEU A 405 -15.75 -1.16 -16.63
CA LEU A 405 -16.42 -2.15 -15.81
C LEU A 405 -17.83 -1.62 -15.54
N ASP A 406 -18.83 -2.29 -16.10
CA ASP A 406 -20.21 -1.99 -15.80
C ASP A 406 -20.68 -2.90 -14.66
N VAL A 407 -20.97 -2.28 -13.52
CA VAL A 407 -21.39 -2.98 -12.30
C VAL A 407 -22.87 -2.73 -12.12
N GLY A 408 -23.69 -3.70 -12.50
CA GLY A 408 -25.14 -3.63 -12.40
C GLY A 408 -25.74 -5.00 -12.18
N LEU A 409 -26.82 -5.09 -11.40
CA LEU A 409 -27.58 -6.33 -11.22
C LEU A 409 -28.19 -6.83 -12.54
N SER A 410 -28.43 -5.91 -13.50
CA SER A 410 -28.83 -6.22 -14.87
C SER A 410 -27.83 -7.12 -15.59
N ASN A 411 -26.53 -7.05 -15.24
CA ASN A 411 -25.47 -7.80 -15.89
C ASN A 411 -25.43 -9.29 -15.48
N LEU A 412 -26.18 -9.65 -14.44
CA LEU A 412 -26.40 -11.04 -14.00
C LEU A 412 -27.56 -11.73 -14.75
N LYS A 413 -28.38 -10.96 -15.48
CA LYS A 413 -29.40 -11.52 -16.37
C LYS A 413 -28.76 -12.04 -17.66
N GLU A 414 -29.34 -13.08 -18.22
CA GLU A 414 -28.92 -13.71 -19.45
C GLU A 414 -29.16 -12.75 -20.63
N THR A 415 -28.10 -12.15 -21.14
CA THR A 415 -28.16 -11.47 -22.44
C THR A 415 -28.29 -12.56 -23.50
N ARG A 416 -29.46 -12.62 -24.14
CA ARG A 416 -29.68 -13.53 -25.26
C ARG A 416 -29.16 -12.80 -26.49
N ASP A 417 -27.98 -13.19 -26.96
CA ASP A 417 -27.49 -12.75 -28.26
C ASP A 417 -28.36 -13.43 -29.33
N GLU A 418 -29.56 -12.90 -29.56
CA GLU A 418 -30.30 -13.16 -30.79
C GLU A 418 -29.55 -12.43 -31.89
N LEU A 419 -28.50 -13.07 -32.40
CA LEU A 419 -27.99 -12.75 -33.73
C LEU A 419 -29.19 -12.85 -34.68
N PRO A 420 -29.58 -11.77 -35.37
CA PRO A 420 -30.66 -11.84 -36.34
C PRO A 420 -30.22 -12.79 -37.45
N ASP A 421 -30.72 -14.03 -37.38
CA ASP A 421 -30.50 -15.05 -38.40
C ASP A 421 -31.27 -14.62 -39.65
N GLY A 422 -30.56 -13.94 -40.55
CA GLY A 422 -31.04 -13.54 -41.86
C GLY A 422 -31.32 -12.04 -42.00
N SER A 423 -30.32 -11.28 -42.44
CA SER A 423 -30.57 -10.04 -43.16
C SER A 423 -29.43 -9.69 -44.13
N GLU A 424 -29.67 -9.95 -45.41
CA GLU A 424 -29.09 -9.14 -46.46
C GLU A 424 -29.69 -7.72 -46.34
N ASN A 425 -28.83 -6.70 -46.24
CA ASN A 425 -29.15 -5.27 -46.30
C ASN A 425 -30.00 -4.69 -45.14
N ILE A 426 -29.36 -4.48 -43.98
CA ILE A 426 -29.87 -3.52 -42.98
C ILE A 426 -29.02 -2.24 -43.07
N ASP A 427 -29.69 -1.12 -43.27
CA ASP A 427 -29.11 0.23 -43.24
C ASP A 427 -28.59 0.52 -41.82
N PRO A 428 -27.33 0.95 -41.64
CA PRO A 428 -26.73 1.14 -40.33
C PRO A 428 -27.40 2.22 -39.46
N GLU A 429 -28.31 3.02 -40.01
CA GLU A 429 -29.05 4.06 -39.27
C GLU A 429 -30.33 3.57 -38.58
N ASP A 430 -30.85 2.37 -38.93
CA ASP A 430 -32.14 1.86 -38.41
C ASP A 430 -32.00 0.71 -37.38
N VAL A 431 -30.79 0.41 -36.92
CA VAL A 431 -30.56 -0.64 -35.91
C VAL A 431 -30.79 -0.09 -34.51
N GLU A 432 -32.07 0.03 -34.10
CA GLU A 432 -32.42 0.02 -32.68
C GLU A 432 -32.08 -1.36 -32.13
N VAL A 433 -30.91 -1.50 -31.49
CA VAL A 433 -30.49 -2.73 -30.81
C VAL A 433 -31.54 -3.06 -29.73
N PRO A 434 -32.38 -4.10 -29.90
CA PRO A 434 -33.36 -4.44 -28.90
C PRO A 434 -32.61 -5.13 -27.76
N ASP A 435 -32.34 -4.40 -26.68
CA ASP A 435 -31.86 -4.99 -25.42
C ASP A 435 -33.01 -5.79 -24.78
N THR A 436 -33.43 -6.91 -25.38
CA THR A 436 -34.33 -7.86 -24.71
C THR A 436 -33.52 -8.65 -23.69
N VAL A 437 -33.37 -8.05 -22.51
CA VAL A 437 -32.76 -8.71 -21.36
C VAL A 437 -33.60 -9.93 -20.99
N GLY A 438 -33.05 -11.14 -21.15
CA GLY A 438 -33.72 -12.37 -20.77
C GLY A 438 -34.06 -12.37 -19.27
N ASP A 439 -35.23 -12.86 -18.90
CA ASP A 439 -35.68 -12.85 -17.50
C ASP A 439 -34.97 -13.89 -16.61
N GLY A 440 -34.08 -14.71 -17.20
CA GLY A 440 -33.29 -15.72 -16.51
C GLY A 440 -31.99 -15.17 -15.92
N TRP A 441 -31.65 -15.60 -14.70
CA TRP A 441 -30.33 -15.37 -14.10
C TRP A 441 -29.32 -16.37 -14.68
N SER A 442 -28.15 -15.90 -15.10
CA SER A 442 -27.08 -16.79 -15.56
C SER A 442 -26.49 -17.60 -14.39
N LYS A 443 -26.78 -18.90 -14.34
CA LYS A 443 -26.28 -19.82 -13.28
C LYS A 443 -24.76 -19.86 -13.20
N ASP A 444 -24.07 -19.74 -14.34
CA ASP A 444 -22.61 -19.77 -14.42
C ASP A 444 -21.99 -18.50 -13.84
N ARG A 445 -22.58 -17.32 -14.10
CA ARG A 445 -22.13 -16.05 -13.51
C ARG A 445 -22.40 -15.99 -12.01
N LEU A 446 -23.55 -16.50 -11.57
CA LEU A 446 -23.95 -16.50 -10.17
C LEU A 446 -23.06 -17.45 -9.32
N SER A 447 -22.70 -18.61 -9.88
CA SER A 447 -21.77 -19.55 -9.22
C SER A 447 -20.32 -19.03 -9.21
N ALA A 448 -19.85 -18.43 -10.31
CA ALA A 448 -18.55 -17.74 -10.33
C ALA A 448 -18.49 -16.59 -9.31
N ALA A 449 -19.61 -15.89 -9.13
CA ALA A 449 -19.70 -14.81 -8.16
C ALA A 449 -19.66 -15.26 -6.72
N PHE A 450 -20.35 -16.34 -6.42
CA PHE A 450 -20.29 -16.96 -5.11
C PHE A 450 -18.88 -17.51 -4.80
N ALA A 451 -18.23 -18.13 -5.79
CA ALA A 451 -16.87 -18.64 -5.64
C ALA A 451 -15.83 -17.52 -5.40
N ALA A 452 -15.92 -16.43 -6.16
CA ALA A 452 -15.07 -15.25 -5.96
C ALA A 452 -15.31 -14.59 -4.60
N TRP A 453 -16.57 -14.47 -4.17
CA TRP A 453 -16.94 -13.97 -2.84
C TRP A 453 -16.33 -14.83 -1.73
N ALA A 454 -16.53 -16.15 -1.78
CA ALA A 454 -16.03 -17.07 -0.78
C ALA A 454 -14.50 -17.04 -0.68
N PHE A 455 -13.82 -16.95 -1.83
CA PHE A 455 -12.36 -16.92 -1.89
C PHE A 455 -11.75 -15.61 -1.37
N VAL A 456 -12.28 -14.46 -1.81
CA VAL A 456 -11.83 -13.14 -1.32
C VAL A 456 -12.15 -12.97 0.17
N SER A 457 -13.29 -13.50 0.63
CA SER A 457 -13.62 -13.56 2.05
C SER A 457 -12.63 -14.43 2.83
N LEU A 458 -12.23 -15.57 2.28
CA LEU A 458 -11.27 -16.47 2.94
C LEU A 458 -9.90 -15.81 3.09
N ILE A 459 -9.38 -15.13 2.05
CA ILE A 459 -8.14 -14.36 2.15
C ILE A 459 -8.27 -13.22 3.16
N ALA A 460 -9.36 -12.47 3.11
CA ALA A 460 -9.61 -11.40 4.08
C ALA A 460 -9.74 -11.94 5.52
N SER A 461 -10.33 -13.12 5.71
CA SER A 461 -10.46 -13.77 7.02
C SER A 461 -9.11 -14.21 7.58
N LEU A 462 -8.20 -14.68 6.72
CA LEU A 462 -6.83 -15.05 7.10
C LEU A 462 -6.00 -13.82 7.53
N VAL A 463 -6.26 -12.66 6.94
CA VAL A 463 -5.53 -11.41 7.23
C VAL A 463 -6.13 -10.67 8.43
N VAL A 464 -7.46 -10.72 8.60
CA VAL A 464 -8.18 -9.81 9.51
C VAL A 464 -8.76 -10.55 10.73
N GLY A 465 -8.82 -11.89 10.70
CA GLY A 465 -9.20 -12.73 11.84
C GLY A 465 -10.69 -12.68 12.24
N VAL A 466 -11.55 -11.94 11.52
CA VAL A 466 -12.98 -11.80 11.87
C VAL A 466 -13.87 -12.02 10.65
N GLY A 467 -14.82 -12.95 10.78
CA GLY A 467 -15.73 -13.36 9.70
C GLY A 467 -16.64 -12.26 9.14
N THR A 468 -16.94 -11.19 9.89
CA THR A 468 -17.81 -10.09 9.43
C THR A 468 -17.12 -9.15 8.45
N GLN A 469 -15.81 -8.88 8.61
CA GLN A 469 -15.04 -8.06 7.66
C GLN A 469 -14.69 -8.87 6.41
N ALA A 470 -14.48 -10.18 6.55
CA ALA A 470 -14.32 -11.11 5.44
C ALA A 470 -15.53 -11.07 4.48
N ALA A 471 -16.76 -11.06 5.02
CA ALA A 471 -17.97 -10.97 4.20
C ALA A 471 -18.05 -9.68 3.38
N ALA A 472 -17.63 -8.54 3.93
CA ALA A 472 -17.58 -7.25 3.23
C ALA A 472 -16.55 -7.25 2.09
N VAL A 473 -15.35 -7.78 2.31
CA VAL A 473 -14.35 -7.92 1.24
C VAL A 473 -14.82 -8.95 0.20
N GLY A 474 -15.49 -10.02 0.62
CA GLY A 474 -16.18 -10.93 -0.26
C GLY A 474 -17.14 -10.24 -1.22
N THR A 475 -17.90 -9.24 -0.76
CA THR A 475 -18.83 -8.51 -1.64
C THR A 475 -18.14 -7.83 -2.81
N ILE A 476 -16.86 -7.46 -2.68
CA ILE A 476 -16.04 -6.96 -3.80
C ILE A 476 -15.80 -8.08 -4.81
N GLY A 477 -15.53 -9.31 -4.36
CA GLY A 477 -15.44 -10.50 -5.22
C GLY A 477 -16.75 -10.83 -5.95
N ALA A 478 -17.89 -10.71 -5.26
CA ALA A 478 -19.23 -10.86 -5.86
C ALA A 478 -19.55 -9.72 -6.86
N ALA A 479 -19.18 -8.48 -6.54
CA ALA A 479 -19.36 -7.33 -7.42
C ALA A 479 -18.49 -7.46 -8.68
N TYR A 480 -17.26 -7.95 -8.54
CA TYR A 480 -16.34 -8.17 -9.65
C TYR A 480 -16.83 -9.24 -10.63
N SER A 481 -17.39 -10.31 -10.13
CA SER A 481 -17.90 -11.44 -10.93
C SER A 481 -19.27 -11.19 -11.56
N SER A 482 -20.08 -10.31 -10.95
CA SER A 482 -21.33 -9.81 -11.53
C SER A 482 -21.12 -8.68 -12.53
N SER A 483 -19.91 -8.13 -12.61
CA SER A 483 -19.61 -7.05 -13.53
C SER A 483 -19.38 -7.56 -14.96
N GLN A 484 -19.89 -6.80 -15.92
CA GLN A 484 -19.59 -7.03 -17.33
C GLN A 484 -18.44 -6.13 -17.74
N VAL A 485 -17.47 -6.76 -18.38
CA VAL A 485 -16.30 -6.10 -18.90
C VAL A 485 -16.60 -5.74 -20.34
N ARG A 486 -16.70 -4.45 -20.63
CA ARG A 486 -16.81 -3.97 -22.01
C ARG A 486 -15.42 -3.66 -22.52
N SER A 487 -15.01 -4.35 -23.59
CA SER A 487 -13.76 -4.03 -24.29
C SER A 487 -13.84 -2.64 -24.90
N GLY A 488 -12.69 -1.98 -24.99
CA GLY A 488 -12.63 -0.69 -25.66
C GLY A 488 -12.67 -0.85 -27.18
N TRP A 489 -13.19 0.16 -27.87
CA TRP A 489 -13.10 0.28 -29.32
C TRP A 489 -12.74 1.71 -29.69
N ALA A 490 -12.12 1.87 -30.85
CA ALA A 490 -11.73 3.15 -31.39
C ALA A 490 -12.08 3.20 -32.87
N HIS A 491 -12.69 4.29 -33.30
CA HIS A 491 -12.95 4.56 -34.70
C HIS A 491 -12.28 5.87 -35.09
N ILE A 492 -11.45 5.83 -36.15
CA ILE A 492 -10.93 7.03 -36.80
C ILE A 492 -11.56 7.13 -38.17
N ARG A 493 -11.98 8.35 -38.54
CA ARG A 493 -12.26 8.70 -39.93
C ARG A 493 -11.02 9.30 -40.55
N PHE A 494 -10.41 8.58 -41.49
CA PHE A 494 -9.20 9.06 -42.16
C PHE A 494 -9.52 10.19 -43.13
N ALA A 495 -8.58 11.13 -43.27
CA ALA A 495 -8.66 12.13 -44.32
C ALA A 495 -8.64 11.46 -45.70
N PRO A 496 -9.47 11.88 -46.67
CA PRO A 496 -9.25 11.50 -48.06
C PRO A 496 -7.83 11.91 -48.47
N GLY A 497 -7.14 11.07 -49.25
CA GLY A 497 -5.69 11.14 -49.53
C GLY A 497 -5.14 12.44 -50.16
N MET A 498 -5.93 13.51 -50.25
CA MET A 498 -5.52 14.84 -50.68
C MET A 498 -4.87 15.68 -49.55
N ALA A 499 -5.14 15.39 -48.27
CA ALA A 499 -4.52 16.11 -47.15
C ALA A 499 -3.01 15.83 -47.01
N SER A 500 -2.56 14.61 -47.32
CA SER A 500 -1.14 14.25 -47.33
C SER A 500 -0.39 14.97 -48.46
N LYS A 501 -1.04 15.19 -49.62
CA LYS A 501 -0.49 15.98 -50.72
C LYS A 501 -0.37 17.45 -50.36
N ALA A 502 -1.38 18.05 -49.74
CA ALA A 502 -1.34 19.45 -49.31
C ALA A 502 -0.20 19.71 -48.32
N LYS A 503 0.03 18.80 -47.35
CA LYS A 503 1.16 18.94 -46.42
C LYS A 503 2.51 18.61 -47.06
N ALA A 504 2.58 17.65 -47.99
CA ALA A 504 3.79 17.39 -48.77
C ALA A 504 4.19 18.61 -49.63
N ILE A 505 3.20 19.29 -50.23
CA ILE A 505 3.39 20.53 -50.98
C ILE A 505 3.83 21.67 -50.04
N ARG A 506 3.20 21.84 -48.88
CA ARG A 506 3.63 22.86 -47.90
C ARG A 506 5.02 22.58 -47.33
N VAL A 507 5.37 21.33 -47.07
CA VAL A 507 6.72 20.96 -46.61
C VAL A 507 7.73 21.18 -47.73
N SER A 508 7.42 20.86 -48.98
CA SER A 508 8.31 21.18 -50.11
C SER A 508 8.42 22.68 -50.34
N GLU A 509 7.33 23.44 -50.27
CA GLU A 509 7.34 24.91 -50.40
C GLU A 509 8.04 25.59 -49.23
N LYS A 510 7.85 25.09 -48.00
CA LYS A 510 8.58 25.59 -46.84
C LYS A 510 10.04 25.21 -46.93
N HIS A 511 10.39 24.01 -47.43
CA HIS A 511 11.78 23.64 -47.66
C HIS A 511 12.39 24.49 -48.79
N GLU A 512 11.68 24.79 -49.86
CA GLU A 512 12.13 25.67 -50.94
C GLU A 512 12.25 27.13 -50.49
N ASN A 513 11.30 27.66 -49.72
CA ASN A 513 11.38 29.00 -49.15
C ASN A 513 12.45 29.10 -48.05
N THR A 514 12.59 28.07 -47.20
CA THR A 514 13.66 28.03 -46.21
C THR A 514 15.01 27.85 -46.89
N VAL A 515 15.14 27.08 -47.98
CA VAL A 515 16.37 26.97 -48.78
C VAL A 515 16.66 28.26 -49.54
N ALA A 516 15.64 29.01 -49.95
CA ALA A 516 15.80 30.33 -50.57
C ALA A 516 16.22 31.41 -49.55
N GLU A 517 15.63 31.43 -48.35
CA GLU A 517 16.05 32.32 -47.25
C GLU A 517 17.41 31.89 -46.69
N THR A 518 17.65 30.59 -46.50
CA THR A 518 18.95 30.08 -46.01
C THR A 518 20.05 30.15 -47.05
N PHE A 519 19.84 30.31 -48.36
CA PHE A 519 20.98 30.58 -49.26
C PHE A 519 21.52 32.00 -49.11
N GLU A 520 20.65 32.98 -48.78
CA GLU A 520 21.04 34.35 -48.47
C GLU A 520 21.48 34.51 -47.00
N GLU A 521 20.93 33.70 -46.09
CA GLU A 521 21.28 33.68 -44.67
C GLU A 521 22.50 32.79 -44.37
N LEU A 522 22.71 31.63 -45.02
CA LEU A 522 23.93 30.80 -44.88
C LEU A 522 25.20 31.54 -45.33
N GLU A 523 25.12 32.45 -46.29
CA GLU A 523 26.29 33.26 -46.68
C GLU A 523 26.66 34.32 -45.61
N SER A 524 25.72 34.66 -44.72
CA SER A 524 25.90 35.57 -43.58
C SER A 524 26.19 34.82 -42.27
N ASP A 525 25.51 33.70 -42.03
CA ASP A 525 25.44 32.99 -40.75
C ASP A 525 26.57 31.95 -40.61
N ASP A 526 27.13 31.37 -41.70
CA ASP A 526 28.32 30.48 -41.61
C ASP A 526 29.53 31.21 -40.98
N SER A 527 29.59 32.54 -41.10
CA SER A 527 30.68 33.34 -40.52
C SER A 527 30.49 33.65 -39.03
N GLU A 528 29.24 33.72 -38.54
CA GLU A 528 28.93 33.98 -37.13
C GLU A 528 28.78 32.66 -36.33
N HIS A 529 28.25 31.60 -36.95
CA HIS A 529 28.08 30.28 -36.32
C HIS A 529 29.40 29.53 -36.11
N GLU A 530 30.42 29.69 -36.97
CA GLU A 530 31.75 29.10 -36.71
C GLU A 530 32.41 29.70 -35.46
N GLU A 531 32.16 30.98 -35.15
CA GLU A 531 32.73 31.66 -33.98
C GLU A 531 31.97 31.28 -32.69
N GLU A 532 30.64 31.17 -32.74
CA GLU A 532 29.81 30.81 -31.59
C GLU A 532 29.88 29.31 -31.25
N LEU A 533 30.02 28.44 -32.26
CA LEU A 533 30.23 27.00 -32.08
C LEU A 533 31.62 26.70 -31.52
N ALA A 534 32.65 27.46 -31.92
CA ALA A 534 33.97 27.38 -31.30
C ALA A 534 33.96 27.79 -29.81
N GLN A 535 33.24 28.86 -29.46
CA GLN A 535 33.08 29.29 -28.06
C GLN A 535 32.27 28.28 -27.23
N THR A 536 31.21 27.72 -27.81
CA THR A 536 30.35 26.75 -27.14
C THR A 536 31.08 25.44 -26.90
N ILE A 537 31.85 24.95 -27.88
CA ILE A 537 32.70 23.76 -27.73
C ILE A 537 33.80 24.00 -26.69
N MET A 538 34.44 25.18 -26.66
CA MET A 538 35.41 25.52 -25.61
C MET A 538 34.78 25.57 -24.22
N SER A 539 33.58 26.13 -24.08
CA SER A 539 32.86 26.20 -22.79
C SER A 539 32.41 24.82 -22.30
N LEU A 540 31.99 23.94 -23.20
CA LEU A 540 31.62 22.55 -22.90
C LEU A 540 32.85 21.74 -22.50
N MET A 541 33.99 21.92 -23.17
CA MET A 541 35.24 21.27 -22.76
C MET A 541 35.72 21.76 -21.38
N ASP A 542 35.62 23.06 -21.10
CA ASP A 542 36.02 23.63 -19.80
C ASP A 542 35.09 23.20 -18.66
N SER A 543 33.78 23.07 -18.92
CA SER A 543 32.82 22.53 -17.94
C SER A 543 33.05 21.04 -17.68
N ARG A 544 33.36 20.26 -18.72
CA ARG A 544 33.61 18.82 -18.60
C ARG A 544 34.93 18.54 -17.88
N GLU A 545 35.95 19.38 -18.07
CA GLU A 545 37.20 19.28 -17.30
C GLU A 545 36.99 19.60 -15.82
N LYS A 546 36.18 20.63 -15.50
CA LYS A 546 35.82 20.99 -14.12
C LYS A 546 35.00 19.90 -13.43
N ASP A 547 34.03 19.31 -14.12
CA ASP A 547 33.22 18.23 -13.57
C ASP A 547 34.01 16.93 -13.44
N GLN A 548 34.90 16.63 -14.38
CA GLN A 548 35.82 15.49 -14.24
C GLN A 548 36.79 15.69 -13.07
N LYS A 549 37.34 16.89 -12.85
CA LYS A 549 38.15 17.21 -11.67
C LYS A 549 37.36 17.07 -10.38
N ARG A 550 36.11 17.56 -10.31
CA ARG A 550 35.23 17.40 -9.13
C ARG A 550 34.93 15.94 -8.83
N ILE A 551 34.66 15.14 -9.86
CA ILE A 551 34.37 13.71 -9.72
C ILE A 551 35.64 12.96 -9.32
N LEU A 552 36.81 13.31 -9.88
CA LEU A 552 38.10 12.75 -9.45
C LEU A 552 38.43 13.10 -7.99
N ASP A 553 38.26 14.36 -7.59
CA ASP A 553 38.51 14.82 -6.22
C ASP A 553 37.58 14.16 -5.20
N ARG A 554 36.34 13.86 -5.63
CA ARG A 554 35.33 13.14 -4.83
C ARG A 554 35.59 11.64 -4.74
N LEU A 555 36.11 11.02 -5.81
CA LEU A 555 36.48 9.59 -5.85
C LEU A 555 37.81 9.30 -5.15
N LEU A 556 38.76 10.23 -5.20
CA LEU A 556 40.09 10.08 -4.58
C LEU A 556 40.13 10.54 -3.12
N GLY A 557 39.03 11.07 -2.58
CA GLY A 557 38.93 11.47 -1.17
C GLY A 557 39.90 12.59 -0.76
N LEU A 558 40.44 13.34 -1.73
CA LEU A 558 41.40 14.43 -1.52
C LEU A 558 40.73 15.79 -1.25
N GLY A 559 39.39 15.82 -1.19
CA GLY A 559 38.63 17.00 -0.78
C GLY A 559 38.88 17.34 0.69
N SER A 560 39.90 18.15 0.95
CA SER A 560 40.11 18.78 2.25
C SER A 560 38.86 19.57 2.62
N VAL A 561 38.20 19.17 3.71
CA VAL A 561 37.28 20.01 4.47
C VAL A 561 38.08 21.25 4.89
N ARG A 562 37.92 22.37 4.18
CA ARG A 562 38.56 23.63 4.54
C ARG A 562 37.63 24.80 4.22
N ASP A 563 37.10 25.36 5.32
CA ASP A 563 36.60 26.71 5.54
C ASP A 563 36.08 27.51 4.34
N ASP A 564 34.75 27.68 4.28
CA ASP A 564 34.12 28.90 3.80
C ASP A 564 33.06 29.36 4.84
N GLN A 565 33.52 29.62 6.06
CA GLN A 565 32.97 30.71 6.87
C GLN A 565 33.93 31.90 6.70
N ARG A 566 33.60 32.80 5.77
CA ARG A 566 34.23 34.12 5.74
C ARG A 566 33.17 35.20 5.57
N GLU A 567 33.11 36.00 6.62
CA GLU A 567 32.36 37.23 6.81
C GLU A 567 32.53 38.19 5.64
N ASP A 568 31.43 38.81 5.20
CA ASP A 568 31.45 40.03 4.40
C ASP A 568 30.90 41.19 5.27
N PRO A 569 31.76 42.09 5.80
CA PRO A 569 31.34 43.28 6.50
C PRO A 569 31.49 44.49 5.57
N GLY A 570 30.41 44.94 4.92
CA GLY A 570 30.50 46.23 4.23
C GLY A 570 29.37 46.61 3.29
N ASN A 571 28.20 46.98 3.81
CA ASN A 571 27.50 48.14 3.25
C ASN A 571 26.47 48.75 4.20
N ALA A 572 26.92 49.74 4.98
CA ALA A 572 26.08 50.64 5.74
C ALA A 572 25.95 51.97 4.99
N ARG A 573 24.87 52.12 4.21
CA ARG A 573 24.25 53.36 3.72
C ARG A 573 22.83 52.95 3.34
N GLY A 574 21.74 53.50 3.84
CA GLY A 574 21.45 54.64 4.67
C GLY A 574 19.98 54.92 4.40
N ASP A 575 19.16 55.08 5.42
CA ASP A 575 17.99 55.97 5.38
C ASP A 575 17.30 55.96 6.73
N THR A 576 17.61 57.01 7.50
CA THR A 576 16.79 57.47 8.60
C THR A 576 15.75 58.42 8.03
N ARG A 577 14.47 58.04 8.07
CA ARG A 577 13.38 59.00 8.01
C ARG A 577 12.31 58.69 9.06
N ALA A 578 11.97 59.77 9.75
CA ALA A 578 11.16 59.84 10.94
C ALA A 578 9.65 59.70 10.67
N ALA A 579 8.95 59.11 11.64
CA ALA A 579 7.61 59.47 12.14
C ALA A 579 7.45 58.68 13.45
N ALA A 580 7.56 59.27 14.64
CA ALA A 580 6.48 59.99 15.32
C ALA A 580 5.16 59.20 15.29
N ASP A 581 4.75 58.58 16.40
CA ASP A 581 3.61 59.02 17.22
C ASP A 581 3.28 58.00 18.36
N GLY A 582 2.72 58.54 19.46
CA GLY A 582 2.05 57.98 20.65
C GLY A 582 2.27 56.51 21.06
N GLY A 583 2.52 56.16 22.32
CA GLY A 583 2.09 56.81 23.56
C GLY A 583 1.52 55.77 24.54
N LYS A 584 1.81 55.97 25.83
CA LYS A 584 1.20 55.37 27.05
C LYS A 584 1.49 53.88 27.35
N GLU A 585 2.17 53.52 28.45
CA GLU A 585 1.91 53.73 29.89
C GLU A 585 1.05 52.61 30.51
N SER A 586 1.50 52.19 31.69
CA SER A 586 1.01 51.17 32.64
C SER A 586 1.58 49.76 32.44
N ASP A 587 2.51 49.26 33.25
CA ASP A 587 2.57 49.17 34.72
C ASP A 587 1.48 48.25 35.28
N ARG A 588 1.83 46.96 35.50
CA ARG A 588 1.43 46.14 36.66
C ARG A 588 1.94 44.69 36.55
N ARG A 589 2.68 44.33 37.60
CA ARG A 589 2.74 43.05 38.35
C ARG A 589 2.80 41.72 37.60
#